data_AF-A0A7K3IUB6-F1
#
_entry.id   AF-A0A7K3IUB6-F1
#
_cell.length_a   1.000
_cell.length_b   1.000
_cell.length_c   1.000
_cell.angle_alpha   90.00
_cell.angle_beta   90.00
_cell.angle_gamma   90.00
#
_symmetry.space_group_name_H-M   'P 1'
#
loop_
_entity.id
_entity.type
_entity.pdbx_description
1 polymer ?
#
loop_
_entity_poly.entity_id
_entity_poly.type
_entity_poly.pdbx_seq_one_letter_code
_entity_poly.pdbx_strand_id
1 'polypeptide(L)'
;MARDPVDAITGLPVAREQVEEYYQKTEYEDRIFLPDRVISMCRDLFNYLLETGGPEQKSIIFCARDSHADRVAYEMGNLYADWCKNNNKKRADYYAFKCTAASSGNDQLPDFRASSRSHFIATTVDLLTTGVDVPCVRNIVFFKYLKSPISFYQMVGRGTRIDAPTGKLMFRVYDYTDATRLFGEEFITPPPRQKVPGDGHEQPVDLLPPGPTIQVEGFDVHITDAGRYIVADVDGQAMPVPVEEYKARLAERLVGEVHTLDDFRARWIDPPSRLELINMLVTSGYSPGVVRLVDEKEDYDLYDVLAELGWGINARTRHERVLAFTYKHEEWLLSLPPETGRVISAVANQFERGGTDGLENPQIFNTPEVRTAGGLKALKLAGNPRELLSETKQRMFAA
;
A
#
# COMPACT_ATOMS: atom_id res chain seq x y z
N MET A 1 32.37 8.76 -23.61
CA MET A 1 32.78 9.97 -22.86
C MET A 1 32.30 11.24 -23.55
N ALA A 2 31.01 11.34 -23.88
CA ALA A 2 30.46 12.51 -24.57
C ALA A 2 29.88 13.57 -23.60
N ARG A 3 30.11 13.42 -22.29
CA ARG A 3 29.35 14.10 -21.23
C ARG A 3 30.18 14.55 -20.03
N ASP A 4 31.48 14.78 -20.25
CA ASP A 4 32.39 15.43 -19.30
C ASP A 4 32.26 14.95 -17.84
N PRO A 5 32.68 13.70 -17.54
CA PRO A 5 32.56 13.14 -16.20
C PRO A 5 33.34 13.99 -15.18
N VAL A 6 32.72 14.24 -14.03
CA VAL A 6 33.34 14.96 -12.91
C VAL A 6 33.42 14.06 -11.69
N ASP A 7 34.35 14.37 -10.79
CA ASP A 7 34.44 13.71 -9.50
C ASP A 7 33.29 14.23 -8.63
N ALA A 8 32.48 13.32 -8.09
CA ALA A 8 31.25 13.64 -7.38
C ALA A 8 31.48 14.40 -6.06
N ILE A 9 32.70 14.40 -5.53
CA ILE A 9 33.06 15.06 -4.27
C ILE A 9 33.66 16.43 -4.55
N THR A 10 34.59 16.52 -5.50
CA THR A 10 35.36 17.72 -5.78
C THR A 10 34.78 18.58 -6.90
N GLY A 11 33.91 18.01 -7.74
CA GLY A 11 33.35 18.66 -8.94
C GLY A 11 34.37 18.87 -10.05
N LEU A 12 35.59 18.35 -9.93
CA LEU A 12 36.65 18.51 -10.92
C LEU A 12 36.49 17.50 -12.06
N PRO A 13 36.86 17.86 -13.30
CA PRO A 13 36.86 16.92 -14.42
C PRO A 13 37.73 15.69 -14.14
N VAL A 14 37.23 14.51 -14.49
CA VAL A 14 37.95 13.24 -14.30
C VAL A 14 38.61 12.81 -15.60
N ALA A 15 39.86 12.34 -15.50
CA ALA A 15 40.61 11.87 -16.66
C ALA A 15 40.00 10.58 -17.23
N ARG A 16 40.16 10.35 -18.54
CA ARG A 16 39.60 9.20 -19.24
C ARG A 16 40.05 7.86 -18.64
N GLU A 17 41.28 7.81 -18.14
CA GLU A 17 41.89 6.62 -17.58
C GLU A 17 41.30 6.24 -16.21
N GLN A 18 40.56 7.16 -15.57
CA GLN A 18 39.95 6.98 -14.25
C GLN A 18 38.46 6.56 -14.33
N VAL A 19 37.90 6.50 -15.54
CA VAL A 19 36.49 6.14 -15.77
C VAL A 19 36.42 4.75 -16.39
N GLU A 20 35.59 3.89 -15.83
CA GLU A 20 35.39 2.55 -16.38
C GLU A 20 34.66 2.60 -17.72
N GLU A 21 34.98 1.67 -18.63
CA GLU A 21 34.31 1.59 -19.94
C GLU A 21 32.83 1.24 -19.81
N TYR A 22 32.49 0.43 -18.81
CA TYR A 22 31.13 -0.06 -18.57
C TYR A 22 30.84 -0.11 -17.07
N TYR A 23 29.71 0.48 -16.69
CA TYR A 23 29.16 0.38 -15.33
C TYR A 23 27.91 -0.50 -15.33
N GLN A 24 27.87 -1.49 -14.46
CA GLN A 24 26.71 -2.34 -14.24
C GLN A 24 25.61 -1.60 -13.49
N LYS A 25 24.36 -2.06 -13.66
CA LYS A 25 23.21 -1.50 -12.94
C LYS A 25 23.39 -1.45 -11.42
N THR A 26 24.08 -2.44 -10.84
CA THR A 26 24.37 -2.48 -9.39
C THR A 26 25.36 -1.43 -8.91
N GLU A 27 26.05 -0.75 -9.83
CA GLU A 27 27.04 0.29 -9.54
C GLU A 27 26.46 1.70 -9.66
N TYR A 28 25.21 1.83 -10.12
CA TYR A 28 24.51 3.11 -10.21
C TYR A 28 24.16 3.62 -8.81
N GLU A 29 24.44 4.91 -8.57
CA GLU A 29 24.39 5.59 -7.27
C GLU A 29 25.34 4.99 -6.20
N ASP A 30 26.25 4.11 -6.61
CA ASP A 30 27.30 3.51 -5.79
C ASP A 30 28.69 3.96 -6.24
N ARG A 31 29.03 3.71 -7.52
CA ARG A 31 30.30 4.10 -8.16
C ARG A 31 30.14 5.18 -9.21
N ILE A 32 28.98 5.20 -9.89
CA ILE A 32 28.59 6.24 -10.84
C ILE A 32 27.30 6.90 -10.38
N PHE A 33 27.32 8.22 -10.24
CA PHE A 33 26.18 9.02 -9.81
C PHE A 33 25.48 9.63 -11.02
N LEU A 34 24.16 9.48 -11.08
CA LEU A 34 23.34 9.90 -12.19
C LEU A 34 22.22 10.84 -11.65
N PRO A 35 22.50 12.15 -11.49
CA PRO A 35 21.52 13.08 -10.93
C PRO A 35 20.16 13.06 -11.64
N ASP A 36 20.15 12.99 -12.98
CA ASP A 36 18.92 12.92 -13.78
C ASP A 36 18.04 11.71 -13.41
N ARG A 37 18.68 10.59 -13.04
CA ARG A 37 18.00 9.36 -12.61
C ARG A 37 17.35 9.56 -11.24
N VAL A 38 18.07 10.14 -10.29
CA VAL A 38 17.54 10.41 -8.94
C VAL A 38 16.35 11.37 -9.03
N ILE A 39 16.47 12.45 -9.81
CA ILE A 39 15.38 13.42 -10.01
C ILE A 39 14.15 12.73 -10.61
N SER A 40 14.34 11.92 -11.66
CA SER A 40 13.23 11.23 -12.32
C SER A 40 12.54 10.22 -11.39
N MET A 41 13.32 9.43 -10.64
CA MET A 41 12.80 8.47 -9.66
C MET A 41 12.05 9.16 -8.52
N CYS A 42 12.56 10.27 -7.98
CA CYS A 42 11.89 11.02 -6.92
C CYS A 42 10.59 11.65 -7.42
N ARG A 43 10.58 12.22 -8.63
CA ARG A 43 9.38 12.82 -9.22
C ARG A 43 8.29 11.78 -9.44
N ASP A 44 8.64 10.64 -10.01
CA ASP A 44 7.71 9.54 -10.24
C ASP A 44 7.14 8.98 -8.93
N LEU A 45 8.00 8.72 -7.94
CA LEU A 45 7.57 8.29 -6.61
C LEU A 45 6.63 9.31 -5.97
N PHE A 46 6.95 10.61 -6.04
CA PHE A 46 6.14 11.66 -5.45
C PHE A 46 4.74 11.71 -6.09
N ASN A 47 4.62 11.51 -7.40
CA ASN A 47 3.33 11.41 -8.09
C ASN A 47 2.51 10.21 -7.57
N TYR A 48 3.12 9.03 -7.41
CA TYR A 48 2.44 7.88 -6.80
C TYR A 48 1.99 8.13 -5.36
N LEU A 49 2.79 8.85 -4.57
CA LEU A 49 2.36 9.26 -3.23
C LEU A 49 1.13 10.16 -3.30
N LEU A 50 1.08 11.11 -4.23
CA LEU A 50 -0.10 11.96 -4.43
C LEU A 50 -1.35 11.15 -4.79
N GLU A 51 -1.24 10.22 -5.73
CA GLU A 51 -2.34 9.36 -6.19
C GLU A 51 -2.90 8.47 -5.08
N THR A 52 -2.02 7.89 -4.25
CA THR A 52 -2.40 6.80 -3.33
C THR A 52 -2.76 7.22 -1.91
N GLY A 53 -2.60 8.51 -1.56
CA GLY A 53 -2.87 8.99 -0.19
C GLY A 53 -2.23 10.33 0.18
N GLY A 54 -1.60 11.03 -0.76
CA GLY A 54 -0.92 12.30 -0.54
C GLY A 54 0.57 12.19 -0.18
N PRO A 55 1.28 13.33 -0.13
CA PRO A 55 2.74 13.34 0.06
C PRO A 55 3.16 13.12 1.52
N GLU A 56 2.22 13.15 2.46
CA GLU A 56 2.44 13.07 3.91
C GLU A 56 2.32 11.63 4.45
N GLN A 57 2.49 10.64 3.57
CA GLN A 57 2.51 9.23 3.93
C GLN A 57 3.91 8.82 4.45
N LYS A 58 3.95 8.19 5.63
CA LYS A 58 5.21 7.68 6.22
C LYS A 58 5.84 6.64 5.30
N SER A 59 7.04 6.95 4.80
CA SER A 59 7.73 6.15 3.78
C SER A 59 9.20 5.97 4.12
N ILE A 60 9.74 4.79 3.84
CA ILE A 60 11.17 4.50 3.97
C ILE A 60 11.75 4.23 2.58
N ILE A 61 12.80 4.97 2.20
CA ILE A 61 13.49 4.85 0.92
C ILE A 61 14.88 4.28 1.13
N PHE A 62 15.12 3.09 0.59
CA PHE A 62 16.40 2.39 0.64
C PHE A 62 17.28 2.80 -0.54
N CYS A 63 18.38 3.49 -0.21
CA CYS A 63 19.33 4.11 -1.13
C CYS A 63 20.62 3.30 -1.23
N ALA A 64 21.38 3.50 -2.31
CA ALA A 64 22.61 2.74 -2.57
C ALA A 64 23.75 3.10 -1.60
N ARG A 65 23.94 4.40 -1.32
CA ARG A 65 24.97 4.95 -0.42
C ARG A 65 24.47 6.19 0.33
N ASP A 66 25.28 6.66 1.28
CA ASP A 66 24.95 7.78 2.16
C ASP A 66 24.68 9.07 1.39
N SER A 67 25.53 9.40 0.42
CA SER A 67 25.36 10.55 -0.48
C SER A 67 24.11 10.45 -1.35
N HIS A 68 23.73 9.24 -1.77
CA HIS A 68 22.49 9.01 -2.50
C HIS A 68 21.28 9.28 -1.60
N ALA A 69 21.31 8.85 -0.34
CA ALA A 69 20.23 9.15 0.62
C ALA A 69 20.06 10.66 0.84
N ASP A 70 21.15 11.43 0.95
CA ASP A 70 21.08 12.89 1.04
C ASP A 70 20.40 13.52 -0.18
N ARG A 71 20.79 13.10 -1.39
CA ARG A 71 20.22 13.62 -2.64
C ARG A 71 18.73 13.30 -2.73
N VAL A 72 18.32 12.08 -2.40
CA VAL A 72 16.90 11.69 -2.38
C VAL A 72 16.13 12.50 -1.35
N ALA A 73 16.66 12.71 -0.15
CA ALA A 73 16.00 13.51 0.87
C ALA A 73 15.83 14.97 0.42
N TYR A 74 16.86 15.53 -0.22
CA TYR A 74 16.83 16.88 -0.79
C TYR A 74 15.77 17.00 -1.90
N GLU A 75 15.79 16.11 -2.90
CA GLU A 75 14.85 16.15 -4.02
C GLU A 75 13.40 15.94 -3.58
N MET A 76 13.14 14.96 -2.70
CA MET A 76 11.81 14.76 -2.12
C MET A 76 11.34 16.00 -1.32
N GLY A 77 12.25 16.65 -0.61
CA GLY A 77 11.98 17.90 0.10
C GLY A 77 11.62 19.07 -0.82
N ASN A 78 12.27 19.17 -1.99
CA ASN A 78 11.97 20.19 -3.01
C ASN A 78 10.60 19.95 -3.64
N LEU A 79 10.32 18.72 -4.07
CA LEU A 79 9.02 18.34 -4.64
C LEU A 79 7.87 18.65 -3.68
N TYR A 80 8.04 18.35 -2.38
CA TYR A 80 7.06 18.69 -1.36
C TYR A 80 6.91 20.20 -1.15
N ALA A 81 8.01 20.96 -1.16
CA ALA A 81 7.95 22.41 -1.04
C ALA A 81 7.18 23.07 -2.20
N ASP A 82 7.41 22.61 -3.43
CA ASP A 82 6.69 23.06 -4.61
C ASP A 82 5.20 22.68 -4.55
N TRP A 83 4.89 21.45 -4.14
CA TRP A 83 3.52 21.01 -3.93
C TRP A 83 2.81 21.85 -2.87
N CYS A 84 3.46 22.13 -1.73
CA CYS A 84 2.90 22.99 -0.67
C CYS A 84 2.60 24.39 -1.18
N LYS A 85 3.53 24.99 -1.96
CA LYS A 85 3.35 26.31 -2.56
C LYS A 85 2.16 26.33 -3.52
N ASN A 86 2.03 25.31 -4.37
CA ASN A 86 0.94 25.21 -5.34
C ASN A 86 -0.43 24.92 -4.69
N ASN A 87 -0.44 24.32 -3.50
CA ASN A 87 -1.67 23.97 -2.77
C ASN A 87 -1.98 24.91 -1.58
N ASN A 88 -1.27 26.03 -1.45
CA ASN A 88 -1.40 26.97 -0.32
C ASN A 88 -1.30 26.30 1.07
N LYS A 89 -0.43 25.29 1.19
CA LYS A 89 -0.18 24.58 2.45
C LYS A 89 1.12 25.05 3.10
N LYS A 90 1.13 25.13 4.43
CA LYS A 90 2.37 25.35 5.18
C LYS A 90 3.24 24.09 5.08
N ARG A 91 4.50 24.26 4.65
CA ARG A 91 5.49 23.18 4.60
C ARG A 91 5.74 22.64 6.01
N ALA A 92 5.70 21.32 6.15
CA ALA A 92 6.19 20.63 7.33
C ALA A 92 7.71 20.74 7.45
N ASP A 93 8.20 21.04 8.67
CA ASP A 93 9.61 20.97 8.98
C ASP A 93 10.08 19.51 8.88
N TYR A 94 11.31 19.30 8.40
CA TYR A 94 11.92 17.96 8.26
C TYR A 94 11.04 16.95 7.50
N TYR A 95 10.44 17.38 6.37
CA TYR A 95 9.62 16.50 5.52
C TYR A 95 10.33 15.19 5.17
N ALA A 96 11.55 15.31 4.62
CA ALA A 96 12.41 14.20 4.27
C ALA A 96 13.77 14.37 4.98
N PHE A 97 14.31 13.27 5.50
CA PHE A 97 15.56 13.28 6.25
C PHE A 97 16.33 11.97 6.07
N LYS A 98 17.64 12.01 6.30
CA LYS A 98 18.53 10.86 6.21
C LYS A 98 18.70 10.19 7.57
N CYS A 99 18.72 8.86 7.57
CA CYS A 99 18.88 8.02 8.75
C CYS A 99 19.96 6.95 8.55
N THR A 100 21.21 7.37 8.35
CA THR A 100 22.35 6.44 8.23
C THR A 100 23.17 6.41 9.51
N ALA A 101 23.95 5.34 9.72
CA ALA A 101 24.82 5.19 10.88
C ALA A 101 25.88 6.31 11.00
N ALA A 102 26.25 6.94 9.90
CA ALA A 102 27.19 8.07 9.85
C ALA A 102 26.53 9.43 10.14
N SER A 103 25.20 9.48 10.15
CA SER A 103 24.43 10.71 10.39
C SER A 103 23.89 10.77 11.81
N SER A 104 23.70 11.98 12.35
CA SER A 104 22.92 12.23 13.57
C SER A 104 21.41 11.93 13.41
N GLY A 105 21.00 11.32 12.29
CA GLY A 105 19.61 11.00 11.97
C GLY A 105 18.90 10.07 12.97
N ASN A 106 19.64 9.41 13.88
CA ASN A 106 19.06 8.71 15.03
C ASN A 106 18.18 9.63 15.90
N ASP A 107 18.49 10.93 15.96
CA ASP A 107 17.71 11.91 16.73
C ASP A 107 16.32 12.17 16.13
N GLN A 108 16.15 11.91 14.84
CA GLN A 108 14.90 12.17 14.11
C GLN A 108 13.98 10.93 14.05
N LEU A 109 14.50 9.74 14.36
CA LEU A 109 13.72 8.50 14.36
C LEU A 109 12.57 8.47 15.38
N PRO A 110 12.70 9.03 16.61
CA PRO A 110 11.58 9.18 17.51
C PRO A 110 10.44 10.01 16.90
N ASP A 111 10.76 11.12 16.23
CA ASP A 111 9.79 11.99 15.58
C ASP A 111 9.20 11.34 14.33
N PHE A 112 10.00 10.59 13.56
CA PHE A 112 9.50 9.77 12.47
C PHE A 112 8.43 8.78 12.94
N ARG A 113 8.62 8.18 14.13
CA ARG A 113 7.67 7.25 14.73
C ARG A 113 6.42 7.93 15.27
N ALA A 114 6.57 9.05 15.99
CA ALA A 114 5.50 9.63 16.80
C ALA A 114 4.78 10.81 16.12
N SER A 115 5.46 11.58 15.26
CA SER A 115 4.88 12.77 14.66
C SER A 115 3.94 12.43 13.51
N SER A 116 2.72 12.96 13.57
CA SER A 116 1.75 12.89 12.47
C SER A 116 1.82 14.09 11.52
N ARG A 117 2.66 15.10 11.82
CA ARG A 117 2.70 16.39 11.09
C ARG A 117 4.07 16.74 10.50
N SER A 118 5.06 15.86 10.67
CA SER A 118 6.43 16.04 10.19
C SER A 118 7.11 14.69 9.98
N HIS A 119 8.31 14.69 9.39
CA HIS A 119 9.13 13.50 9.19
C HIS A 119 8.37 12.43 8.42
N PHE A 120 8.02 12.71 7.16
CA PHE A 120 7.22 11.77 6.38
C PHE A 120 8.09 10.80 5.60
N ILE A 121 9.29 11.20 5.19
CA ILE A 121 10.19 10.38 4.37
C ILE A 121 11.52 10.15 5.10
N ALA A 122 11.83 8.89 5.40
CA ALA A 122 13.13 8.49 5.89
C ALA A 122 13.95 7.89 4.74
N THR A 123 15.13 8.43 4.48
CA THR A 123 16.08 7.88 3.48
C THR A 123 17.22 7.18 4.20
N THR A 124 17.60 5.98 3.76
CA THR A 124 18.65 5.20 4.43
C THR A 124 19.38 4.25 3.48
N VAL A 125 20.63 3.90 3.78
CA VAL A 125 21.39 2.88 3.05
C VAL A 125 21.05 1.48 3.54
N ASP A 126 21.13 1.31 4.85
CA ASP A 126 20.92 0.05 5.54
C ASP A 126 19.70 0.14 6.44
N LEU A 127 19.43 -0.94 7.17
CA LEU A 127 18.35 -0.95 8.14
C LEU A 127 18.56 0.20 9.14
N LEU A 128 17.50 0.99 9.34
CA LEU A 128 17.34 1.79 10.56
C LEU A 128 17.70 0.86 11.71
N THR A 129 18.61 1.30 12.58
CA THR A 129 19.23 0.49 13.65
C THR A 129 18.25 -0.54 14.21
N THR A 130 18.68 -1.79 14.30
CA THR A 130 17.85 -2.92 14.76
C THR A 130 17.07 -2.51 16.02
N GLY A 131 15.77 -2.27 15.89
CA GLY A 131 14.92 -1.82 17.01
C GLY A 131 13.97 -0.66 16.70
N VAL A 132 14.16 0.10 15.62
CA VAL A 132 13.19 1.15 15.24
C VAL A 132 12.00 0.52 14.51
N ASP A 133 10.90 0.40 15.27
CA ASP A 133 9.59 -0.07 14.82
C ASP A 133 8.70 1.15 14.56
N VAL A 134 8.16 1.30 13.36
CA VAL A 134 7.28 2.43 12.99
C VAL A 134 6.00 1.87 12.37
N PRO A 135 5.00 1.52 13.20
CA PRO A 135 3.80 0.84 12.72
C PRO A 135 3.06 1.55 11.60
N CYS A 136 3.11 2.89 11.57
CA CYS A 136 2.40 3.72 10.61
C CYS A 136 3.08 3.84 9.22
N VAL A 137 4.21 3.15 8.96
CA VAL A 137 4.92 3.20 7.66
C VAL A 137 4.08 2.59 6.53
N ARG A 138 3.56 3.42 5.64
CA ARG A 138 2.69 3.00 4.53
C ARG A 138 3.44 2.56 3.28
N ASN A 139 4.68 3.01 3.10
CA ASN A 139 5.44 2.75 1.88
C ASN A 139 6.88 2.31 2.16
N ILE A 140 7.31 1.28 1.45
CA ILE A 140 8.70 0.84 1.38
C ILE A 140 9.19 1.03 -0.06
N VAL A 141 10.31 1.72 -0.25
CA VAL A 141 10.81 2.09 -1.58
C VAL A 141 12.23 1.58 -1.78
N PHE A 142 12.48 0.94 -2.92
CA PHE A 142 13.81 0.46 -3.31
C PHE A 142 14.39 1.32 -4.44
N PHE A 143 15.38 2.14 -4.08
CA PHE A 143 16.25 2.87 -5.01
C PHE A 143 17.64 2.21 -5.12
N LYS A 144 17.79 0.99 -4.58
CA LYS A 144 19.04 0.23 -4.55
C LYS A 144 18.84 -1.19 -5.05
N TYR A 145 19.77 -1.66 -5.88
CA TYR A 145 19.79 -3.07 -6.28
C TYR A 145 20.20 -3.96 -5.12
N LEU A 146 19.32 -4.89 -4.74
CA LEU A 146 19.58 -5.87 -3.69
C LEU A 146 20.00 -7.22 -4.27
N LYS A 147 20.95 -7.89 -3.60
CA LYS A 147 21.40 -9.25 -3.95
C LYS A 147 20.99 -10.29 -2.91
N SER A 148 20.76 -9.88 -1.66
CA SER A 148 20.48 -10.77 -0.54
C SER A 148 18.98 -10.83 -0.25
N PRO A 149 18.33 -12.01 -0.38
CA PRO A 149 16.96 -12.21 0.06
C PRO A 149 16.77 -11.84 1.53
N ILE A 150 17.73 -12.17 2.40
CA ILE A 150 17.68 -11.84 3.84
C ILE A 150 17.53 -10.32 4.03
N SER A 151 18.37 -9.53 3.37
CA SER A 151 18.32 -8.06 3.48
C SER A 151 17.02 -7.51 2.90
N PHE A 152 16.54 -8.06 1.79
CA PHE A 152 15.26 -7.70 1.20
C PHE A 152 14.09 -7.93 2.15
N TYR A 153 13.95 -9.13 2.72
CA TYR A 153 12.89 -9.45 3.68
C TYR A 153 12.98 -8.59 4.95
N GLN A 154 14.19 -8.25 5.42
CA GLN A 154 14.36 -7.34 6.55
C GLN A 154 13.91 -5.90 6.25
N MET A 155 14.08 -5.44 5.01
CA MET A 155 13.66 -4.12 4.54
C MET A 155 12.14 -4.06 4.33
N VAL A 156 11.57 -5.05 3.63
CA VAL A 156 10.12 -5.20 3.44
C VAL A 156 9.41 -5.35 4.80
N GLY A 157 10.02 -6.08 5.74
CA GLY A 157 9.52 -6.28 7.10
C GLY A 157 9.28 -4.99 7.90
N ARG A 158 9.79 -3.83 7.46
CA ARG A 158 9.52 -2.54 8.10
C ARG A 158 8.10 -2.03 7.83
N GLY A 159 7.45 -2.50 6.77
CA GLY A 159 6.07 -2.13 6.43
C GLY A 159 5.00 -3.06 6.99
N THR A 160 5.36 -4.24 7.50
CA THR A 160 4.40 -5.33 7.79
C THR A 160 3.57 -5.14 9.07
N ARG A 161 3.91 -4.14 9.90
CA ARG A 161 3.13 -3.84 11.11
C ARG A 161 1.75 -3.29 10.76
N ILE A 162 0.71 -3.81 11.42
CA ILE A 162 -0.65 -3.26 11.34
C ILE A 162 -0.75 -2.05 12.29
N ASP A 163 -1.42 -0.99 11.82
CA ASP A 163 -1.73 0.19 12.62
C ASP A 163 -3.20 0.56 12.41
N ALA A 164 -4.08 -0.16 13.11
CA ALA A 164 -5.53 -0.01 13.03
C ALA A 164 -6.03 1.42 13.36
N PRO A 165 -5.47 2.14 14.36
CA PRO A 165 -5.83 3.55 14.61
C PRO A 165 -5.68 4.48 13.41
N THR A 166 -4.69 4.25 12.55
CA THR A 166 -4.49 5.05 11.33
C THR A 166 -5.13 4.41 10.09
N GLY A 167 -5.85 3.30 10.24
CA GLY A 167 -6.46 2.55 9.14
C GLY A 167 -5.46 1.80 8.27
N LYS A 168 -4.21 1.62 8.73
CA LYS A 168 -3.18 0.93 7.96
C LYS A 168 -3.29 -0.58 8.14
N LEU A 169 -3.91 -1.22 7.15
CA LEU A 169 -4.07 -2.69 7.06
C LEU A 169 -3.17 -3.33 6.00
N MET A 170 -2.52 -2.52 5.16
CA MET A 170 -1.52 -2.93 4.18
C MET A 170 -0.38 -1.90 4.13
N PHE A 171 0.60 -2.15 3.28
CA PHE A 171 1.61 -1.18 2.87
C PHE A 171 1.95 -1.40 1.39
N ARG A 172 2.50 -0.39 0.73
CA ARG A 172 2.93 -0.45 -0.67
C ARG A 172 4.43 -0.62 -0.75
N VAL A 173 4.88 -1.36 -1.77
CA VAL A 173 6.29 -1.48 -2.13
C VAL A 173 6.47 -0.83 -3.50
N TYR A 174 7.35 0.16 -3.58
CA TYR A 174 7.75 0.78 -4.84
C TYR A 174 9.17 0.33 -5.18
N ASP A 175 9.35 -0.29 -6.34
CA ASP A 175 10.61 -0.94 -6.70
C ASP A 175 11.14 -0.42 -8.04
N TYR A 176 12.19 0.40 -7.99
CA TYR A 176 12.85 0.96 -9.17
C TYR A 176 14.08 0.16 -9.60
N THR A 177 14.33 -0.97 -8.94
CA THR A 177 15.59 -1.71 -9.06
C THR A 177 15.40 -3.22 -9.14
N ASP A 178 14.16 -3.66 -9.38
CA ASP A 178 13.80 -5.07 -9.50
C ASP A 178 14.17 -5.87 -8.23
N ALA A 179 14.15 -5.25 -7.05
CA ALA A 179 14.36 -5.89 -5.76
C ALA A 179 13.31 -6.96 -5.44
N THR A 180 12.08 -6.78 -5.91
CA THR A 180 10.92 -7.67 -5.68
C THR A 180 11.08 -9.05 -6.30
N ARG A 181 11.97 -9.24 -7.28
CA ARG A 181 12.36 -10.58 -7.77
C ARG A 181 12.90 -11.50 -6.67
N LEU A 182 13.32 -10.95 -5.53
CA LEU A 182 13.84 -11.71 -4.39
C LEU A 182 12.74 -12.33 -3.51
N PHE A 183 11.47 -12.07 -3.80
CA PHE A 183 10.37 -12.84 -3.20
C PHE A 183 10.47 -14.31 -3.62
N GLY A 184 10.33 -15.22 -2.65
CA GLY A 184 10.38 -16.67 -2.87
C GLY A 184 11.79 -17.26 -2.98
N GLU A 185 12.83 -16.43 -3.06
CA GLU A 185 14.22 -16.89 -3.11
C GLU A 185 14.67 -17.50 -1.77
N GLU A 186 15.43 -18.60 -1.83
CA GLU A 186 15.95 -19.27 -0.64
C GLU A 186 17.02 -18.43 0.09
N PHE A 187 17.04 -18.53 1.41
CA PHE A 187 18.06 -17.90 2.25
C PHE A 187 19.37 -18.71 2.19
N ILE A 188 20.10 -18.61 1.08
CA ILE A 188 21.40 -19.25 0.95
C ILE A 188 22.42 -18.47 1.78
N THR A 189 22.76 -18.98 2.96
CA THR A 189 23.93 -18.52 3.70
C THR A 189 25.16 -19.30 3.22
N PRO A 190 26.19 -18.64 2.67
CA PRO A 190 27.47 -19.30 2.44
C PRO A 190 27.96 -19.87 3.77
N PRO A 191 28.51 -21.10 3.81
CA PRO A 191 29.06 -21.66 5.03
C PRO A 191 30.10 -20.69 5.62
N PRO A 192 30.16 -20.54 6.96
CA PRO A 192 31.14 -19.66 7.59
C PRO A 192 32.54 -20.07 7.13
N ARG A 193 33.30 -19.11 6.60
CA ARG A 193 34.72 -19.35 6.26
C ARG A 193 35.41 -19.87 7.51
N GLN A 194 35.90 -21.10 7.48
CA GLN A 194 36.76 -21.63 8.54
C GLN A 194 37.97 -20.70 8.63
N LYS A 195 38.10 -19.96 9.74
CA LYS A 195 39.35 -19.30 10.08
C LYS A 195 40.37 -20.41 10.32
N VAL A 196 41.24 -20.65 9.34
CA VAL A 196 42.40 -21.50 9.51
C VAL A 196 43.29 -20.85 10.56
N PRO A 197 43.58 -21.50 11.71
CA PRO A 197 44.51 -20.98 12.69
C PRO A 197 45.93 -21.29 12.20
N GLY A 198 46.65 -20.30 11.67
CA GLY A 198 48.06 -20.48 11.34
C GLY A 198 48.66 -19.38 10.47
N ASP A 199 49.60 -18.66 11.07
CA ASP A 199 50.62 -17.76 10.52
C ASP A 199 50.24 -16.50 9.71
N GLY A 200 50.54 -15.36 10.35
CA GLY A 200 51.61 -14.51 9.85
C GLY A 200 51.21 -13.49 8.79
N HIS A 201 50.98 -12.25 9.25
CA HIS A 201 51.00 -11.04 8.42
C HIS A 201 50.07 -11.08 7.20
N GLU A 202 48.79 -10.73 7.40
CA GLU A 202 48.09 -10.00 6.34
C GLU A 202 48.91 -8.72 6.11
N GLN A 203 49.78 -8.74 5.09
CA GLN A 203 50.23 -7.51 4.47
C GLN A 203 48.96 -6.70 4.21
N PRO A 204 48.92 -5.40 4.55
CA PRO A 204 47.83 -4.57 4.07
C PRO A 204 47.85 -4.75 2.57
N VAL A 205 46.82 -5.40 2.02
CA VAL A 205 46.50 -5.22 0.62
C VAL A 205 46.45 -3.72 0.49
N ASP A 206 47.37 -3.15 -0.30
CA ASP A 206 47.28 -1.78 -0.76
C ASP A 206 45.93 -1.68 -1.46
N LEU A 207 44.90 -1.38 -0.68
CA LEU A 207 43.63 -0.92 -1.16
C LEU A 207 44.02 0.40 -1.81
N LEU A 208 44.28 0.35 -3.12
CA LEU A 208 44.23 1.52 -3.96
C LEU A 208 43.06 2.37 -3.43
N PRO A 209 43.28 3.65 -3.12
CA PRO A 209 42.20 4.50 -2.66
C PRO A 209 41.03 4.27 -3.62
N PRO A 210 39.80 4.05 -3.11
CA PRO A 210 38.67 3.78 -3.97
C PRO A 210 38.69 4.85 -5.07
N GLY A 211 38.66 4.39 -6.33
CA GLY A 211 38.76 5.28 -7.48
C GLY A 211 37.76 6.43 -7.36
N PRO A 212 38.01 7.58 -8.02
CA PRO A 212 37.12 8.74 -7.93
C PRO A 212 35.68 8.32 -8.23
N THR A 213 34.75 8.75 -7.39
CA THR A 213 33.32 8.47 -7.64
C THR A 213 32.86 9.39 -8.74
N ILE A 214 32.38 8.82 -9.85
CA ILE A 214 32.12 9.58 -11.07
C ILE A 214 30.69 10.10 -11.05
N GLN A 215 30.48 11.38 -11.37
CA GLN A 215 29.18 11.96 -11.66
C GLN A 215 29.07 12.31 -13.13
N VAL A 216 27.95 11.96 -13.75
CA VAL A 216 27.64 12.25 -15.15
C VAL A 216 26.19 12.71 -15.28
N GLU A 217 25.97 13.79 -16.00
CA GLU A 217 24.65 14.43 -16.20
C GLU A 217 24.22 14.41 -17.67
N GLY A 218 22.99 14.84 -17.93
CA GLY A 218 22.39 15.00 -19.25
C GLY A 218 21.68 13.75 -19.77
N PHE A 219 21.38 12.76 -18.93
CA PHE A 219 20.64 11.56 -19.33
C PHE A 219 19.16 11.87 -19.50
N ASP A 220 18.61 11.43 -20.63
CA ASP A 220 17.17 11.30 -20.75
C ASP A 220 16.77 9.99 -20.08
N VAL A 221 15.98 10.10 -19.00
CA VAL A 221 15.61 8.97 -18.15
C VAL A 221 14.15 8.67 -18.36
N HIS A 222 13.87 7.47 -18.85
CA HIS A 222 12.51 6.96 -18.99
C HIS A 222 12.20 5.95 -17.90
N ILE A 223 11.08 6.15 -17.21
CA ILE A 223 10.53 5.19 -16.25
C ILE A 223 9.41 4.44 -16.95
N THR A 224 9.51 3.12 -16.94
CA THR A 224 8.52 2.22 -17.52
C THR A 224 7.80 1.46 -16.42
N ASP A 225 6.47 1.46 -16.46
CA ASP A 225 5.65 0.70 -15.50
C ASP A 225 5.85 -0.81 -15.70
N ALA A 226 6.19 -1.51 -14.62
CA ALA A 226 6.35 -2.96 -14.59
C ALA A 226 5.04 -3.69 -14.22
N GLY A 227 3.98 -2.94 -13.89
CA GLY A 227 2.69 -3.43 -13.46
C GLY A 227 2.50 -3.40 -11.94
N ARG A 228 1.26 -3.63 -11.51
CA ARG A 228 0.87 -3.73 -10.10
C ARG A 228 0.75 -5.20 -9.69
N TYR A 229 1.27 -5.51 -8.51
CA TYR A 229 1.31 -6.87 -7.97
C TYR A 229 0.78 -6.88 -6.53
N ILE A 230 0.15 -7.98 -6.15
CA ILE A 230 -0.26 -8.30 -4.78
C ILE A 230 0.61 -9.45 -4.31
N VAL A 231 1.29 -9.30 -3.17
CA VAL A 231 2.02 -10.41 -2.56
C VAL A 231 0.99 -11.37 -1.97
N ALA A 232 0.97 -12.60 -2.50
CA ALA A 232 0.09 -13.68 -2.06
C ALA A 232 0.90 -14.93 -1.72
N ASP A 233 0.30 -15.84 -0.96
CA ASP A 233 0.84 -17.17 -0.77
C ASP A 233 0.54 -18.01 -2.03
N VAL A 234 1.59 -18.42 -2.72
CA VAL A 234 1.53 -19.32 -3.88
C VAL A 234 2.36 -20.54 -3.52
N ASP A 235 1.69 -21.67 -3.32
CA ASP A 235 2.30 -22.95 -2.95
C ASP A 235 3.21 -22.90 -1.71
N GLY A 236 2.83 -22.10 -0.70
CA GLY A 236 3.57 -21.93 0.55
C GLY A 236 4.68 -20.89 0.50
N GLN A 237 4.80 -20.15 -0.62
CA GLN A 237 5.79 -19.10 -0.81
C GLN A 237 5.12 -17.75 -1.07
N ALA A 238 5.63 -16.71 -0.41
CA ALA A 238 5.16 -15.34 -0.64
C ALA A 238 5.69 -14.83 -2.00
N MET A 239 4.80 -14.71 -2.98
CA MET A 239 5.14 -14.34 -4.36
C MET A 239 4.31 -13.14 -4.83
N PRO A 240 4.89 -12.24 -5.64
CA PRO A 240 4.13 -11.17 -6.29
C PRO A 240 3.24 -11.76 -7.39
N VAL A 241 1.93 -11.61 -7.24
CA VAL A 241 0.93 -12.02 -8.24
C VAL A 241 0.40 -10.76 -8.93
N PRO A 242 0.41 -10.68 -10.28
CA PRO A 242 -0.20 -9.57 -11.00
C PRO A 242 -1.64 -9.33 -10.52
N VAL A 243 -2.06 -8.07 -10.37
CA VAL A 243 -3.40 -7.72 -9.85
C VAL A 243 -4.51 -8.41 -10.64
N GLU A 244 -4.41 -8.44 -11.97
CA GLU A 244 -5.42 -9.07 -12.83
C GLU A 244 -5.47 -10.59 -12.66
N GLU A 245 -4.32 -11.23 -12.43
CA GLU A 245 -4.27 -12.66 -12.12
C GLU A 245 -4.85 -12.95 -10.73
N TYR A 246 -4.56 -12.10 -9.73
CA TYR A 246 -5.13 -12.21 -8.40
C TYR A 246 -6.66 -12.11 -8.42
N LYS A 247 -7.19 -11.13 -9.17
CA LYS A 247 -8.63 -10.95 -9.40
C LYS A 247 -9.24 -12.16 -10.08
N ALA A 248 -8.62 -12.66 -11.16
CA ALA A 248 -9.13 -13.82 -11.89
C ALA A 248 -9.22 -15.07 -11.00
N ARG A 249 -8.19 -15.34 -10.20
CA ARG A 249 -8.18 -16.48 -9.25
C ARG A 249 -9.22 -16.32 -8.15
N LEU A 250 -9.39 -15.11 -7.61
CA LEU A 250 -10.44 -14.83 -6.63
C LEU A 250 -11.84 -15.02 -7.23
N ALA A 251 -12.07 -14.55 -8.46
CA ALA A 251 -13.31 -14.73 -9.19
C ALA A 251 -13.63 -16.22 -9.42
N GLU A 252 -12.65 -16.99 -9.90
CA GLU A 252 -12.79 -18.43 -10.14
C GLU A 252 -13.18 -19.18 -8.86
N ARG A 253 -12.53 -18.86 -7.72
CA ARG A 253 -12.87 -19.45 -6.42
C ARG A 253 -14.27 -19.06 -5.95
N LEU A 254 -14.64 -17.79 -6.11
CA LEU A 254 -15.96 -17.29 -5.74
C LEU A 254 -17.08 -17.99 -6.54
N VAL A 255 -16.94 -18.05 -7.87
CA VAL A 255 -17.95 -18.63 -8.78
C VAL A 255 -17.98 -20.17 -8.68
N GLY A 256 -16.83 -20.78 -8.34
CA GLY A 256 -16.75 -22.21 -8.04
C GLY A 256 -17.53 -22.61 -6.78
N GLU A 257 -17.55 -21.74 -5.76
CA GLU A 257 -18.30 -21.96 -4.52
C GLU A 257 -19.78 -21.54 -4.64
N VAL A 258 -20.05 -20.46 -5.35
CA VAL A 258 -21.40 -19.92 -5.54
C VAL A 258 -21.63 -19.65 -7.02
N HIS A 259 -22.47 -20.47 -7.65
CA HIS A 259 -22.58 -20.46 -9.12
C HIS A 259 -23.38 -19.28 -9.66
N THR A 260 -24.47 -18.90 -8.96
CA THR A 260 -25.34 -17.82 -9.41
C THR A 260 -25.27 -16.62 -8.50
N LEU A 261 -25.53 -15.45 -9.08
CA LEU A 261 -25.63 -14.21 -8.34
C LEU A 261 -26.77 -14.24 -7.31
N ASP A 262 -27.88 -14.92 -7.61
CA ASP A 262 -29.01 -15.02 -6.68
C ASP A 262 -28.62 -15.87 -5.45
N ASP A 263 -27.88 -16.95 -5.64
CA ASP A 263 -27.32 -17.75 -4.53
C ASP A 263 -26.31 -16.94 -3.71
N PHE A 264 -25.49 -16.12 -4.38
CA PHE A 264 -24.55 -15.23 -3.71
C PHE A 264 -25.26 -14.21 -2.85
N ARG A 265 -26.30 -13.55 -3.36
CA ARG A 265 -27.14 -12.64 -2.58
C ARG A 265 -27.75 -13.35 -1.37
N ALA A 266 -28.33 -14.53 -1.57
CA ALA A 266 -28.95 -15.29 -0.50
C ALA A 266 -27.97 -15.62 0.62
N ARG A 267 -26.75 -16.08 0.27
CA ARG A 267 -25.67 -16.30 1.23
C ARG A 267 -25.16 -15.01 1.87
N TRP A 268 -25.10 -13.91 1.13
CA TRP A 268 -24.55 -12.64 1.61
C TRP A 268 -25.42 -11.98 2.70
N ILE A 269 -26.75 -12.10 2.55
CA ILE A 269 -27.73 -11.54 3.49
C ILE A 269 -27.73 -12.27 4.83
N ASP A 270 -27.36 -13.56 4.83
CA ASP A 270 -27.18 -14.38 6.02
C ASP A 270 -25.77 -14.20 6.62
N PRO A 271 -25.63 -13.61 7.82
CA PRO A 271 -24.31 -13.28 8.36
C PRO A 271 -23.37 -14.49 8.55
N PRO A 272 -23.82 -15.63 9.11
CA PRO A 272 -22.99 -16.84 9.21
C PRO A 272 -22.49 -17.32 7.84
N SER A 273 -23.39 -17.47 6.87
CA SER A 273 -23.03 -17.91 5.51
C SER A 273 -22.08 -16.94 4.82
N ARG A 274 -22.27 -15.63 5.01
CA ARG A 274 -21.35 -14.59 4.50
C ARG A 274 -19.96 -14.72 5.09
N LEU A 275 -19.85 -14.90 6.40
CA LEU A 275 -18.56 -15.05 7.07
C LEU A 275 -17.84 -16.32 6.62
N GLU A 276 -18.56 -17.43 6.46
CA GLU A 276 -18.02 -18.68 5.91
C GLU A 276 -17.46 -18.48 4.50
N LEU A 277 -18.20 -17.80 3.62
CA LEU A 277 -17.75 -17.49 2.26
C LEU A 277 -16.49 -16.63 2.26
N ILE A 278 -16.47 -15.53 3.04
CA ILE A 278 -15.29 -14.65 3.12
C ILE A 278 -14.08 -15.41 3.67
N ASN A 279 -14.26 -16.20 4.73
CA ASN A 279 -13.18 -16.97 5.34
C ASN A 279 -12.62 -18.03 4.39
N MET A 280 -13.47 -18.68 3.59
CA MET A 280 -13.04 -19.61 2.55
C MET A 280 -12.11 -18.92 1.54
N LEU A 281 -12.52 -17.76 1.01
CA LEU A 281 -11.73 -17.00 0.04
C LEU A 281 -10.38 -16.58 0.64
N VAL A 282 -10.40 -16.03 1.85
CA VAL A 282 -9.17 -15.60 2.56
C VAL A 282 -8.24 -16.79 2.83
N THR A 283 -8.79 -17.95 3.26
CA THR A 283 -8.00 -19.16 3.53
C THR A 283 -7.39 -19.74 2.25
N SER A 284 -8.01 -19.51 1.10
CA SER A 284 -7.45 -19.87 -0.21
C SER A 284 -6.33 -18.93 -0.69
N GLY A 285 -5.96 -17.91 0.10
CA GLY A 285 -4.91 -16.93 -0.21
C GLY A 285 -5.42 -15.64 -0.86
N TYR A 286 -6.73 -15.51 -1.10
CA TYR A 286 -7.31 -14.40 -1.84
C TYR A 286 -8.31 -13.61 -0.98
N SER A 287 -7.92 -12.41 -0.55
CA SER A 287 -8.74 -11.52 0.27
C SER A 287 -9.54 -10.55 -0.61
N PRO A 288 -10.89 -10.56 -0.53
CA PRO A 288 -11.73 -9.56 -1.18
C PRO A 288 -11.40 -8.12 -0.79
N GLY A 289 -10.97 -7.92 0.46
CA GLY A 289 -10.61 -6.60 0.98
C GLY A 289 -9.40 -5.99 0.26
N VAL A 290 -8.47 -6.83 -0.22
CA VAL A 290 -7.31 -6.38 -1.00
C VAL A 290 -7.76 -5.88 -2.36
N VAL A 291 -8.66 -6.58 -3.06
CA VAL A 291 -9.19 -6.14 -4.35
C VAL A 291 -9.92 -4.81 -4.22
N ARG A 292 -10.77 -4.66 -3.19
CA ARG A 292 -11.46 -3.39 -2.91
C ARG A 292 -10.48 -2.22 -2.78
N LEU A 293 -9.35 -2.46 -2.10
CA LEU A 293 -8.34 -1.43 -1.84
C LEU A 293 -7.48 -1.11 -3.05
N VAL A 294 -7.11 -2.12 -3.83
CA VAL A 294 -6.29 -1.96 -5.04
C VAL A 294 -7.06 -1.26 -6.16
N ASP A 295 -8.37 -1.50 -6.24
CA ASP A 295 -9.26 -0.83 -7.20
C ASP A 295 -9.80 0.51 -6.70
N GLU A 296 -9.33 1.00 -5.54
CA GLU A 296 -9.75 2.29 -4.95
C GLU A 296 -11.27 2.37 -4.69
N LYS A 297 -11.89 1.24 -4.36
CA LYS A 297 -13.35 1.07 -4.16
C LYS A 297 -13.76 1.14 -2.68
N GLU A 298 -13.19 2.05 -1.90
CA GLU A 298 -13.38 2.13 -0.44
C GLU A 298 -14.80 2.60 -0.04
N ASP A 299 -15.48 3.31 -0.93
CA ASP A 299 -16.87 3.71 -0.84
C ASP A 299 -17.86 2.59 -1.26
N TYR A 300 -17.38 1.48 -1.80
CA TYR A 300 -18.16 0.30 -2.17
C TYR A 300 -18.23 -0.72 -1.01
N ASP A 301 -19.34 -1.44 -0.94
CA ASP A 301 -19.45 -2.62 -0.08
C ASP A 301 -18.68 -3.80 -0.68
N LEU A 302 -18.21 -4.73 0.17
CA LEU A 302 -17.58 -5.95 -0.34
C LEU A 302 -18.54 -6.79 -1.20
N TYR A 303 -19.85 -6.69 -0.97
CA TYR A 303 -20.86 -7.25 -1.86
C TYR A 303 -20.66 -6.82 -3.31
N ASP A 304 -20.57 -5.51 -3.52
CA ASP A 304 -20.49 -4.90 -4.84
C ASP A 304 -19.20 -5.28 -5.55
N VAL A 305 -18.08 -5.26 -4.84
CA VAL A 305 -16.77 -5.67 -5.34
C VAL A 305 -16.78 -7.13 -5.78
N LEU A 306 -17.35 -8.03 -4.97
CA LEU A 306 -17.43 -9.45 -5.29
C LEU A 306 -18.46 -9.75 -6.38
N ALA A 307 -19.58 -9.02 -6.42
CA ALA A 307 -20.61 -9.19 -7.43
C ALA A 307 -20.09 -8.79 -8.82
N GLU A 308 -19.35 -7.69 -8.91
CA GLU A 308 -18.64 -7.27 -10.13
C GLU A 308 -17.60 -8.30 -10.55
N LEU A 309 -16.77 -8.75 -9.60
CA LEU A 309 -15.69 -9.68 -9.87
C LEU A 309 -16.20 -11.06 -10.34
N GLY A 310 -17.24 -11.60 -9.70
CA GLY A 310 -17.78 -12.93 -10.00
C GLY A 310 -18.71 -12.98 -11.20
N TRP A 311 -19.56 -11.94 -11.39
CA TRP A 311 -20.64 -11.98 -12.39
C TRP A 311 -20.66 -10.77 -13.34
N GLY A 312 -19.66 -9.89 -13.28
CA GLY A 312 -19.52 -8.76 -14.22
C GLY A 312 -20.59 -7.68 -14.08
N ILE A 313 -21.20 -7.56 -12.90
CA ILE A 313 -22.21 -6.54 -12.64
C ILE A 313 -21.53 -5.24 -12.26
N ASN A 314 -22.01 -4.13 -12.82
CA ASN A 314 -21.52 -2.81 -12.42
C ASN A 314 -21.68 -2.63 -10.90
N ALA A 315 -20.55 -2.54 -10.20
CA ALA A 315 -20.50 -2.26 -8.79
C ALA A 315 -21.16 -0.90 -8.50
N ARG A 316 -21.80 -0.79 -7.34
CA ARG A 316 -22.38 0.48 -6.86
C ARG A 316 -21.71 0.90 -5.58
N THR A 317 -21.53 2.20 -5.42
CA THR A 317 -21.13 2.77 -4.13
C THR A 317 -22.21 2.46 -3.08
N ARG A 318 -21.84 2.50 -1.80
CA ARG A 318 -22.81 2.30 -0.71
C ARG A 318 -23.96 3.31 -0.77
N HIS A 319 -23.67 4.54 -1.19
CA HIS A 319 -24.66 5.59 -1.41
C HIS A 319 -25.61 5.25 -2.55
N GLU A 320 -25.08 4.90 -3.73
CA GLU A 320 -25.88 4.53 -4.90
C GLU A 320 -26.79 3.32 -4.64
N ARG A 321 -26.31 2.35 -3.85
CA ARG A 321 -27.12 1.17 -3.47
C ARG A 321 -28.32 1.56 -2.60
N VAL A 322 -28.14 2.47 -1.65
CA VAL A 322 -29.25 2.99 -0.83
C VAL A 322 -30.24 3.76 -1.70
N LEU A 323 -29.76 4.64 -2.60
CA LEU A 323 -30.63 5.35 -3.54
C LEU A 323 -31.41 4.41 -4.44
N ALA A 324 -30.75 3.39 -5.01
CA ALA A 324 -31.38 2.39 -5.85
C ALA A 324 -32.47 1.62 -5.10
N PHE A 325 -32.22 1.25 -3.85
CA PHE A 325 -33.21 0.62 -2.99
C PHE A 325 -34.44 1.50 -2.77
N THR A 326 -34.24 2.75 -2.35
CA THR A 326 -35.34 3.69 -2.09
C THR A 326 -36.18 3.93 -3.35
N TYR A 327 -35.54 4.10 -4.51
CA TYR A 327 -36.23 4.34 -5.78
C TYR A 327 -36.96 3.09 -6.30
N LYS A 328 -36.29 1.94 -6.38
CA LYS A 328 -36.86 0.71 -6.95
C LYS A 328 -37.93 0.05 -6.06
N HIS A 329 -37.92 0.35 -4.77
CA HIS A 329 -38.86 -0.22 -3.80
C HIS A 329 -39.75 0.84 -3.14
N GLU A 330 -39.91 2.00 -3.78
CA GLU A 330 -40.80 3.07 -3.30
C GLU A 330 -42.23 2.55 -3.06
N GLU A 331 -42.79 1.79 -4.00
CA GLU A 331 -44.15 1.24 -3.88
C GLU A 331 -44.28 0.31 -2.65
N TRP A 332 -43.27 -0.53 -2.40
CA TRP A 332 -43.25 -1.38 -1.22
C TRP A 332 -43.13 -0.56 0.07
N LEU A 333 -42.27 0.46 0.11
CA LEU A 333 -42.15 1.35 1.26
C LEU A 333 -43.45 2.11 1.55
N LEU A 334 -44.17 2.54 0.51
CA LEU A 334 -45.47 3.22 0.61
C LEU A 334 -46.61 2.28 1.02
N SER A 335 -46.49 0.98 0.73
CA SER A 335 -47.47 -0.03 1.15
C SER A 335 -47.43 -0.31 2.67
N LEU A 336 -46.31 0.02 3.33
CA LEU A 336 -46.13 -0.16 4.76
C LEU A 336 -46.76 1.02 5.54
N PRO A 337 -47.07 0.84 6.84
CA PRO A 337 -47.44 1.96 7.69
C PRO A 337 -46.38 3.07 7.61
N PRO A 338 -46.77 4.37 7.55
CA PRO A 338 -45.83 5.47 7.30
C PRO A 338 -44.66 5.54 8.29
N GLU A 339 -44.87 5.13 9.54
CA GLU A 339 -43.79 5.05 10.54
C GLU A 339 -42.82 3.91 10.24
N THR A 340 -43.33 2.75 9.81
CA THR A 340 -42.53 1.58 9.42
C THR A 340 -41.67 1.91 8.20
N GLY A 341 -42.25 2.51 7.16
CA GLY A 341 -41.50 2.90 5.95
C GLY A 341 -40.37 3.88 6.24
N ARG A 342 -40.60 4.85 7.15
CA ARG A 342 -39.56 5.76 7.64
C ARG A 342 -38.45 5.03 8.40
N VAL A 343 -38.78 4.06 9.26
CA VAL A 343 -37.77 3.26 9.97
C VAL A 343 -36.96 2.40 9.01
N ILE A 344 -37.59 1.75 8.04
CA ILE A 344 -36.87 0.94 7.04
C ILE A 344 -35.91 1.81 6.23
N SER A 345 -36.35 3.00 5.81
CA SER A 345 -35.48 3.95 5.10
C SER A 345 -34.32 4.41 5.98
N ALA A 346 -34.57 4.70 7.27
CA ALA A 346 -33.53 5.09 8.21
C ALA A 346 -32.52 3.96 8.50
N VAL A 347 -32.97 2.70 8.49
CA VAL A 347 -32.12 1.51 8.59
C VAL A 347 -31.30 1.32 7.32
N ALA A 348 -31.91 1.42 6.13
CA ALA A 348 -31.20 1.32 4.86
C ALA A 348 -30.08 2.37 4.76
N ASN A 349 -30.32 3.60 5.23
CA ASN A 349 -29.30 4.65 5.30
C ASN A 349 -28.09 4.31 6.21
N GLN A 350 -28.20 3.33 7.12
CA GLN A 350 -27.04 2.86 7.89
C GLN A 350 -26.04 2.10 7.01
N PHE A 351 -26.49 1.53 5.90
CA PHE A 351 -25.62 0.88 4.91
C PHE A 351 -24.63 1.88 4.29
N GLU A 352 -25.05 3.12 4.04
CA GLU A 352 -24.18 4.15 3.48
C GLU A 352 -22.93 4.38 4.35
N ARG A 353 -23.09 4.33 5.68
CA ARG A 353 -22.00 4.54 6.64
C ARG A 353 -21.14 3.30 6.86
N GLY A 354 -21.79 2.15 7.04
CA GLY A 354 -21.13 0.93 7.53
C GLY A 354 -21.10 -0.24 6.55
N GLY A 355 -21.65 -0.08 5.34
CA GLY A 355 -21.88 -1.21 4.44
C GLY A 355 -22.80 -2.26 5.08
N THR A 356 -22.59 -3.52 4.70
CA THR A 356 -23.35 -4.65 5.23
C THR A 356 -23.28 -4.73 6.76
N ASP A 357 -22.12 -4.45 7.35
CA ASP A 357 -21.93 -4.47 8.80
C ASP A 357 -22.73 -3.36 9.51
N GLY A 358 -22.94 -2.23 8.84
CA GLY A 358 -23.80 -1.14 9.32
C GLY A 358 -25.24 -1.57 9.54
N LEU A 359 -25.77 -2.46 8.68
CA LEU A 359 -27.12 -3.03 8.80
C LEU A 359 -27.23 -4.08 9.91
N GLU A 360 -26.10 -4.60 10.39
CA GLU A 360 -26.02 -5.68 11.37
C GLU A 360 -25.53 -5.22 12.73
N ASN A 361 -25.33 -3.91 12.88
CA ASN A 361 -24.98 -3.29 14.14
C ASN A 361 -26.02 -3.65 15.22
N PRO A 362 -25.62 -4.28 16.34
CA PRO A 362 -26.54 -4.62 17.44
C PRO A 362 -27.26 -3.40 18.03
N GLN A 363 -26.68 -2.21 17.86
CA GLN A 363 -27.21 -0.93 18.33
C GLN A 363 -27.94 -0.13 17.23
N ILE A 364 -28.27 -0.74 16.08
CA ILE A 364 -28.90 -0.05 14.95
C ILE A 364 -30.17 0.70 15.35
N PHE A 365 -30.99 0.12 16.23
CA PHE A 365 -32.21 0.75 16.74
C PHE A 365 -31.99 1.88 17.75
N ASN A 366 -30.76 2.03 18.26
CA ASN A 366 -30.37 3.08 19.18
C ASN A 366 -29.73 4.27 18.47
N THR A 367 -29.48 4.17 17.16
CA THR A 367 -28.99 5.28 16.34
C THR A 367 -29.99 6.44 16.34
N PRO A 368 -29.54 7.71 16.35
CA PRO A 368 -30.43 8.87 16.38
C PRO A 368 -31.44 8.89 15.23
N GLU A 369 -31.02 8.47 14.04
CA GLU A 369 -31.84 8.44 12.83
C GLU A 369 -32.98 7.43 12.95
N VAL A 370 -32.67 6.19 13.35
CA VAL A 370 -33.66 5.13 13.50
C VAL A 370 -34.60 5.40 14.68
N ARG A 371 -34.09 5.98 15.78
CA ARG A 371 -34.92 6.39 16.92
C ARG A 371 -35.92 7.49 16.55
N THR A 372 -35.47 8.51 15.82
CA THR A 372 -36.33 9.61 15.35
C THR A 372 -37.41 9.12 14.38
N ALA A 373 -37.10 8.10 13.57
CA ALA A 373 -38.05 7.50 12.64
C ALA A 373 -39.15 6.64 13.33
N GLY A 374 -38.99 6.29 14.61
CA GLY A 374 -39.97 5.50 15.40
C GLY A 374 -39.38 4.21 16.01
N GLY A 375 -38.17 3.82 15.59
CA GLY A 375 -37.43 2.67 16.12
C GLY A 375 -38.16 1.33 16.01
N LEU A 376 -37.82 0.41 16.92
CA LEU A 376 -38.37 -0.96 16.92
C LEU A 376 -39.90 -1.00 17.08
N LYS A 377 -40.50 0.00 17.74
CA LYS A 377 -41.96 0.07 17.95
C LYS A 377 -42.71 0.18 16.63
N ALA A 378 -42.22 1.00 15.70
CA ALA A 378 -42.85 1.19 14.40
C ALA A 378 -42.73 -0.06 13.50
N LEU A 379 -41.66 -0.86 13.63
CA LEU A 379 -41.56 -2.14 12.90
C LEU A 379 -42.60 -3.16 13.38
N LYS A 380 -42.86 -3.21 14.68
CA LYS A 380 -43.87 -4.13 15.27
C LYS A 380 -45.30 -3.85 14.80
N LEU A 381 -45.58 -2.63 14.30
CA LEU A 381 -46.89 -2.28 13.75
C LEU A 381 -47.18 -2.98 12.41
N ALA A 382 -46.14 -3.29 11.64
CA ALA A 382 -46.25 -3.89 10.32
C ALA A 382 -46.07 -5.42 10.31
N GLY A 383 -45.56 -6.00 11.41
CA GLY A 383 -45.35 -7.44 11.53
C GLY A 383 -44.12 -7.80 12.36
N ASN A 384 -43.45 -8.89 11.97
CA ASN A 384 -42.23 -9.36 12.61
C ASN A 384 -41.02 -8.49 12.17
N PRO A 385 -40.38 -7.74 13.09
CA PRO A 385 -39.24 -6.89 12.74
C PRO A 385 -38.08 -7.64 12.09
N ARG A 386 -37.86 -8.91 12.46
CA ARG A 386 -36.76 -9.71 11.88
C ARG A 386 -37.01 -10.03 10.41
N GLU A 387 -38.25 -10.38 10.07
CA GLU A 387 -38.65 -10.65 8.68
C GLU A 387 -38.58 -9.39 7.83
N LEU A 388 -39.09 -8.26 8.33
CA LEU A 388 -39.01 -6.97 7.64
C LEU A 388 -37.57 -6.53 7.37
N LEU A 389 -36.66 -6.71 8.35
CA LEU A 389 -35.24 -6.42 8.16
C LEU A 389 -34.58 -7.36 7.15
N SER A 390 -34.95 -8.64 7.17
CA SER A 390 -34.46 -9.62 6.18
C SER A 390 -34.94 -9.26 4.77
N GLU A 391 -36.20 -8.90 4.62
CA GLU A 391 -36.78 -8.46 3.34
C GLU A 391 -36.14 -7.15 2.86
N THR A 392 -35.86 -6.23 3.78
CA THR A 392 -35.13 -4.98 3.48
C THR A 392 -33.76 -5.29 2.89
N LYS A 393 -32.97 -6.18 3.50
CA LYS A 393 -31.67 -6.60 2.97
C LYS A 393 -31.80 -7.24 1.59
N GLN A 394 -32.75 -8.17 1.43
CA GLN A 394 -32.98 -8.85 0.15
C GLN A 394 -33.30 -7.87 -0.98
N ARG A 395 -34.19 -6.92 -0.72
CA ARG A 395 -34.54 -5.85 -1.66
C ARG A 395 -33.33 -4.96 -1.94
N MET A 396 -32.57 -4.57 -0.92
CA MET A 396 -31.43 -3.67 -1.08
C MET A 396 -30.26 -4.26 -1.91
N PHE A 397 -29.97 -5.56 -1.76
CA PHE A 397 -28.93 -6.21 -2.57
C PHE A 397 -29.41 -6.60 -3.97
N ALA A 398 -30.72 -6.68 -4.19
CA ALA A 398 -31.33 -6.91 -5.50
C ALA A 398 -31.57 -5.61 -6.31
N ALA A 399 -31.73 -4.47 -5.62
CA ALA A 399 -31.78 -3.14 -6.23
C ALA A 399 -30.45 -2.81 -6.92
#